data_AF-A0A412XSJ3-F1
#
_entry.id   AF-A0A412XSJ3-F1
#
_cell.length_a   1.000
_cell.length_b   1.000
_cell.length_c   1.000
_cell.angle_alpha   90.00
_cell.angle_beta   90.00
_cell.angle_gamma   90.00
#
_symmetry.space_group_name_H-M   'P 1'
#
loop_
_entity.id
_entity.type
_entity.pdbx_description
1 polymer ?
#
loop_
_entity_poly.entity_id
_entity_poly.type
_entity_poly.pdbx_seq_one_letter_code
_entity_poly.pdbx_strand_id
1 'polypeptide(L)'
;MKHINLFLMLCVLCIAVYGISACSKEENHKPDTDQSIPAPEPEPDNYTLQGTMQAAEQLVGKNYSEIHKYMRSYGWDYSEHPNSSDKDHNDGIHCEVVYDKIIQQYVFKFIIHANAEILDGDRGKLEDRQRNEMKTQTTAAWYKLNGNWDEWQRLEWKFRIPKDFRPSTNFCHIHQLKAQEGNNGSPLITITPRCNSNGSNRRIQVIHTGDKSATNKGTIIDNLPLSDFEDEWIQVETEMHYTHNGSFSIKMTRISDGKILVNKSFSDIDMWRKGAISIRNKYGIYRSFGRNMDGVDDRPTNGIKDETLQLADFKIYEKNTNPNLESHD
;
A
#
# COMPACT_ATOMS: atom_id res chain seq x y z
N MET A 1 52.88 -28.80 -29.62
CA MET A 1 54.10 -28.21 -29.01
C MET A 1 53.65 -27.21 -27.96
N LYS A 2 53.67 -27.62 -26.68
CA LYS A 2 54.54 -27.11 -25.58
C LYS A 2 54.02 -25.79 -24.98
N HIS A 3 53.79 -25.58 -23.67
CA HIS A 3 53.83 -26.41 -22.46
C HIS A 3 53.02 -25.68 -21.37
N ILE A 4 52.37 -26.46 -20.51
CA ILE A 4 51.80 -26.08 -19.20
C ILE A 4 52.93 -26.09 -18.17
N ASN A 5 52.94 -25.18 -17.19
CA ASN A 5 53.73 -25.34 -15.96
C ASN A 5 52.88 -25.09 -14.71
N LEU A 6 52.71 -26.19 -13.99
CA LEU A 6 52.26 -26.37 -12.62
C LEU A 6 53.48 -26.21 -11.70
N PHE A 7 53.35 -25.59 -10.52
CA PHE A 7 54.26 -25.92 -9.42
C PHE A 7 53.56 -25.84 -8.06
N LEU A 8 53.59 -26.98 -7.39
CA LEU A 8 53.18 -27.28 -6.03
C LEU A 8 54.49 -27.40 -5.23
N MET A 9 54.60 -26.86 -4.02
CA MET A 9 55.45 -27.52 -3.01
C MET A 9 55.08 -27.16 -1.57
N LEU A 10 55.13 -28.21 -0.76
CA LEU A 10 54.72 -28.42 0.61
C LEU A 10 55.95 -28.35 1.55
N CYS A 11 55.69 -28.48 2.86
CA CYS A 11 56.60 -28.89 3.97
C CYS A 11 57.19 -27.75 4.83
N VAL A 12 57.37 -27.83 6.17
CA VAL A 12 57.12 -28.85 7.21
C VAL A 12 57.24 -28.15 8.60
N LEU A 13 56.58 -28.72 9.61
CA LEU A 13 56.61 -28.39 11.05
C LEU A 13 58.00 -28.58 11.70
N CYS A 14 58.34 -27.80 12.73
CA CYS A 14 59.20 -28.25 13.84
C CYS A 14 59.00 -27.41 15.11
N ILE A 15 58.81 -28.11 16.24
CA ILE A 15 58.67 -27.62 17.62
C ILE A 15 60.05 -27.67 18.29
N ALA A 16 60.41 -26.66 19.10
CA ALA A 16 61.32 -26.85 20.25
C ALA A 16 61.14 -25.74 21.30
N VAL A 17 61.11 -26.19 22.55
CA VAL A 17 60.83 -25.48 23.81
C VAL A 17 62.08 -24.82 24.37
N TYR A 18 61.96 -23.62 24.95
CA TYR A 18 62.85 -23.15 26.02
C TYR A 18 62.04 -22.37 27.06
N GLY A 19 62.02 -22.88 28.28
CA GLY A 19 61.51 -22.16 29.46
C GLY A 19 62.62 -21.34 30.12
N ILE A 20 62.23 -20.20 30.70
CA ILE A 20 63.00 -19.54 31.76
C ILE A 20 62.02 -18.93 32.78
N SER A 21 62.50 -18.95 34.01
CA SER A 21 61.83 -18.82 35.31
C SER A 21 61.30 -17.43 35.65
N ALA A 22 60.15 -17.45 36.35
CA ALA A 22 59.62 -16.60 37.41
C ALA A 22 60.11 -15.14 37.59
N CYS A 23 59.13 -14.22 37.59
CA CYS A 23 59.00 -13.22 38.66
C CYS A 23 57.54 -12.76 38.78
N SER A 24 56.99 -12.94 39.97
CA SER A 24 55.60 -12.71 40.38
C SER A 24 55.23 -11.22 40.44
N LYS A 25 54.09 -10.86 39.88
CA LYS A 25 53.26 -9.75 40.35
C LYS A 25 51.81 -10.22 40.42
N GLU A 26 51.25 -10.15 41.62
CA GLU A 26 49.84 -10.37 41.92
C GLU A 26 49.00 -9.34 41.16
N GLU A 27 48.03 -9.83 40.38
CA GLU A 27 46.96 -9.01 39.81
C GLU A 27 45.63 -9.52 40.37
N ASN A 28 44.90 -8.60 41.00
CA ASN A 28 43.63 -8.86 41.68
C ASN A 28 42.60 -9.50 40.73
N HIS A 29 42.18 -10.72 41.05
CA HIS A 29 41.10 -11.41 40.35
C HIS A 29 39.76 -10.77 40.76
N LYS A 30 39.18 -9.98 39.86
CA LYS A 30 37.80 -9.49 39.96
C LYS A 30 36.89 -10.57 39.36
N PRO A 31 35.83 -11.03 40.04
CA PRO A 31 34.95 -12.06 39.49
C PRO A 31 34.21 -11.50 38.27
N ASP A 32 34.40 -12.18 37.14
CA ASP A 32 33.68 -11.94 35.89
C ASP A 32 32.22 -12.34 36.10
N THR A 33 31.36 -11.34 36.24
CA THR A 33 29.91 -11.50 36.22
C THR A 33 29.39 -10.76 35.00
N ASP A 34 29.63 -11.33 33.83
CA ASP A 34 28.88 -11.00 32.62
C ASP A 34 27.44 -11.52 32.80
N GLN A 35 26.65 -10.80 33.59
CA GLN A 35 25.21 -10.88 33.50
C GLN A 35 24.81 -10.11 32.23
N SER A 36 24.79 -10.84 31.11
CA SER A 36 24.02 -10.43 29.95
C SER A 36 22.59 -10.11 30.41
N ILE A 37 22.25 -8.82 30.41
CA ILE A 37 20.87 -8.38 30.59
C ILE A 37 20.11 -8.94 29.39
N PRO A 38 19.08 -9.79 29.57
CA PRO A 38 18.26 -10.23 28.46
C PRO A 38 17.72 -8.99 27.77
N ALA A 39 17.86 -8.91 26.44
CA ALA A 39 17.10 -7.93 25.68
C ALA A 39 15.63 -8.05 26.11
N PRO A 40 14.92 -6.94 26.35
CA PRO A 40 13.51 -7.02 26.71
C PRO A 40 12.81 -7.87 25.65
N GLU A 41 12.02 -8.85 26.11
CA GLU A 41 11.15 -9.60 25.20
C GLU A 41 10.36 -8.58 24.37
N PRO A 42 10.26 -8.78 23.04
CA PRO A 42 9.46 -7.88 22.23
C PRO A 42 8.05 -7.84 22.83
N GLU A 43 7.59 -6.64 23.19
CA GLU A 43 6.23 -6.41 23.65
C GLU A 43 5.26 -7.19 22.74
N PRO A 44 4.32 -7.97 23.30
CA PRO A 44 3.41 -8.75 22.48
C PRO A 44 2.66 -7.82 21.52
N ASP A 45 2.63 -8.21 20.25
CA ASP A 45 1.93 -7.46 19.21
C ASP A 45 0.43 -7.43 19.53
N ASN A 46 -0.01 -6.37 20.21
CA ASN A 46 -1.35 -6.24 20.79
C ASN A 46 -2.41 -5.81 19.78
N TYR A 47 -2.15 -6.05 18.50
CA TYR A 47 -3.10 -5.84 17.42
C TYR A 47 -4.05 -7.03 17.28
N THR A 48 -5.35 -6.72 17.19
CA THR A 48 -6.42 -7.70 16.95
C THR A 48 -6.81 -7.65 15.48
N LEU A 49 -6.87 -8.81 14.82
CA LEU A 49 -7.37 -8.92 13.46
C LEU A 49 -8.88 -8.67 13.42
N GLN A 50 -9.33 -7.64 12.70
CA GLN A 50 -10.74 -7.25 12.61
C GLN A 50 -11.44 -7.76 11.35
N GLY A 51 -10.69 -7.90 10.26
CA GLY A 51 -11.23 -8.38 9.00
C GLY A 51 -10.16 -8.76 8.00
N THR A 52 -10.53 -9.70 7.12
CA THR A 52 -9.75 -10.08 5.96
C THR A 52 -10.65 -10.20 4.75
N MET A 53 -10.07 -10.02 3.56
CA MET A 53 -10.73 -10.36 2.31
C MET A 53 -9.72 -10.89 1.32
N GLN A 54 -10.12 -11.95 0.61
CA GLN A 54 -9.35 -12.53 -0.48
C GLN A 54 -10.29 -12.76 -1.67
N ALA A 55 -9.79 -12.66 -2.90
CA ALA A 55 -10.59 -13.09 -4.05
C ALA A 55 -10.71 -14.62 -4.05
N ALA A 56 -11.84 -15.15 -4.52
CA ALA A 56 -12.15 -16.58 -4.47
C ALA A 56 -12.45 -17.13 -5.87
N GLU A 57 -12.11 -18.41 -6.08
CA GLU A 57 -12.34 -19.14 -7.34
C GLU A 57 -13.78 -19.02 -7.86
N GLN A 58 -14.76 -19.09 -6.96
CA GLN A 58 -16.19 -19.00 -7.30
C GLN A 58 -16.59 -17.68 -7.99
N LEU A 59 -15.72 -16.66 -7.96
CA LEU A 59 -15.92 -15.37 -8.59
C LEU A 59 -15.36 -15.29 -10.01
N VAL A 60 -14.65 -16.32 -10.49
CA VAL A 60 -14.14 -16.36 -11.87
C VAL A 60 -15.31 -16.28 -12.85
N GLY A 61 -15.23 -15.32 -13.78
CA GLY A 61 -16.28 -15.08 -14.78
C GLY A 61 -17.58 -14.48 -14.23
N LYS A 62 -17.63 -14.12 -12.95
CA LYS A 62 -18.80 -13.49 -12.34
C LYS A 62 -18.87 -12.01 -12.70
N ASN A 63 -20.10 -11.50 -12.81
CA ASN A 63 -20.32 -10.09 -13.12
C ASN A 63 -20.10 -9.20 -11.89
N TYR A 64 -20.17 -7.89 -12.13
CA TYR A 64 -20.09 -6.87 -11.10
C TYR A 64 -20.98 -7.16 -9.88
N SER A 65 -22.26 -7.48 -10.09
CA SER A 65 -23.21 -7.64 -8.98
C SER A 65 -22.81 -8.78 -8.04
N GLU A 66 -22.28 -9.88 -8.57
CA GLU A 66 -21.83 -11.02 -7.78
C GLU A 66 -20.51 -10.71 -7.05
N ILE A 67 -19.55 -10.06 -7.71
CA ILE A 67 -18.29 -9.61 -7.09
C ILE A 67 -18.57 -8.60 -5.98
N HIS A 68 -19.44 -7.62 -6.23
CA HIS A 68 -19.85 -6.62 -5.25
C HIS A 68 -20.52 -7.26 -4.04
N LYS A 69 -21.47 -8.17 -4.26
CA LYS A 69 -22.14 -8.89 -3.16
C LYS A 69 -21.13 -9.68 -2.31
N TYR A 70 -20.13 -10.30 -2.94
CA TYR A 70 -19.05 -10.96 -2.24
C TYR A 70 -18.22 -9.99 -1.40
N MET A 71 -17.72 -8.90 -1.97
CA MET A 71 -16.96 -7.90 -1.21
C MET A 71 -17.77 -7.34 -0.03
N ARG A 72 -19.07 -7.13 -0.23
CA ARG A 72 -20.02 -6.67 0.80
C ARG A 72 -20.17 -7.64 1.96
N SER A 73 -20.08 -8.95 1.75
CA SER A 73 -20.14 -9.91 2.86
C SER A 73 -18.89 -9.90 3.74
N TYR A 74 -17.78 -9.33 3.27
CA TYR A 74 -16.54 -9.17 4.03
C TYR A 74 -16.37 -7.77 4.62
N GLY A 75 -17.25 -6.82 4.32
CA GLY A 75 -17.15 -5.45 4.83
C GLY A 75 -16.53 -4.44 3.87
N TRP A 76 -16.35 -4.81 2.60
CA TRP A 76 -15.94 -3.91 1.53
C TRP A 76 -17.13 -3.56 0.63
N ASP A 77 -17.09 -2.38 0.02
CA ASP A 77 -18.14 -1.81 -0.80
C ASP A 77 -17.54 -1.37 -2.14
N TYR A 78 -17.79 -2.17 -3.17
CA TYR A 78 -17.37 -1.89 -4.53
C TYR A 78 -18.46 -1.12 -5.26
N SER A 79 -18.71 0.12 -4.86
CA SER A 79 -19.80 0.95 -5.38
C SER A 79 -19.31 2.20 -6.12
N GLU A 80 -18.01 2.47 -6.14
CA GLU A 80 -17.44 3.64 -6.82
C GLU A 80 -16.73 3.24 -8.11
N HIS A 81 -17.51 2.80 -9.10
CA HIS A 81 -17.02 2.27 -10.36
C HIS A 81 -18.02 2.55 -11.51
N PRO A 82 -17.63 2.32 -12.78
CA PRO A 82 -18.50 2.61 -13.92
C PRO A 82 -19.77 1.75 -13.99
N ASN A 83 -19.73 0.47 -13.60
CA ASN A 83 -20.94 -0.40 -13.56
C ASN A 83 -22.05 0.09 -12.59
N SER A 84 -21.82 1.14 -11.80
CA SER A 84 -22.79 1.67 -10.82
C SER A 84 -23.83 2.62 -11.41
N SER A 85 -23.66 3.09 -12.65
CA SER A 85 -24.59 4.05 -13.28
C SER A 85 -24.77 3.75 -14.76
N ASP A 86 -26.02 3.79 -15.23
CA ASP A 86 -26.44 3.73 -16.64
C ASP A 86 -25.94 4.90 -17.52
N LYS A 87 -25.33 5.92 -16.91
CA LYS A 87 -24.68 7.05 -17.61
C LYS A 87 -23.18 6.85 -17.80
N ASP A 88 -22.67 5.69 -17.43
CA ASP A 88 -21.29 5.28 -17.62
C ASP A 88 -21.24 4.02 -18.49
N HIS A 89 -20.05 3.47 -18.70
CA HIS A 89 -19.84 2.16 -19.31
C HIS A 89 -20.33 1.04 -18.38
N ASN A 90 -21.65 0.91 -18.24
CA ASN A 90 -22.24 0.17 -17.13
C ASN A 90 -22.31 -1.35 -17.35
N ASP A 91 -22.17 -1.79 -18.59
CA ASP A 91 -22.13 -3.18 -19.05
C ASP A 91 -20.70 -3.70 -19.26
N GLY A 92 -19.71 -2.82 -19.15
CA GLY A 92 -18.30 -3.14 -19.30
C GLY A 92 -17.70 -4.02 -18.22
N ILE A 93 -16.55 -4.62 -18.52
CA ILE A 93 -15.77 -5.38 -17.54
C ILE A 93 -14.84 -4.44 -16.78
N HIS A 94 -15.13 -4.20 -15.50
CA HIS A 94 -14.32 -3.33 -14.62
C HIS A 94 -13.66 -4.09 -13.47
N CYS A 95 -14.07 -5.33 -13.21
CA CYS A 95 -13.38 -6.21 -12.28
C CYS A 95 -13.46 -7.65 -12.76
N GLU A 96 -12.33 -8.33 -12.74
CA GLU A 96 -12.23 -9.77 -12.96
C GLU A 96 -11.63 -10.42 -11.71
N VAL A 97 -11.91 -11.71 -11.50
CA VAL A 97 -11.15 -12.55 -10.57
C VAL A 97 -10.33 -13.53 -11.38
N VAL A 98 -9.01 -13.51 -11.19
CA VAL A 98 -8.06 -14.29 -11.97
C VAL A 98 -7.10 -15.03 -11.05
N TYR A 99 -6.68 -16.24 -11.44
CA TYR A 99 -5.65 -16.97 -10.71
C TYR A 99 -4.27 -16.41 -11.05
N ASP A 100 -3.57 -15.86 -10.05
CA ASP A 100 -2.20 -15.38 -10.20
C ASP A 100 -1.21 -16.50 -9.89
N LYS A 101 -0.31 -16.78 -10.85
CA LYS A 101 0.65 -17.88 -10.74
C LYS A 101 1.88 -17.55 -9.89
N ILE A 102 2.17 -16.27 -9.64
CA ILE A 102 3.34 -15.84 -8.88
C ILE A 102 3.06 -16.02 -7.40
N ILE A 103 1.92 -15.53 -6.93
CA ILE A 103 1.49 -15.65 -5.52
C ILE A 103 0.52 -16.82 -5.28
N GLN A 104 0.21 -17.61 -6.31
CA GLN A 104 -0.55 -18.87 -6.25
C GLN A 104 -1.96 -18.75 -5.64
N GLN A 105 -2.64 -17.64 -5.91
CA GLN A 105 -3.98 -17.37 -5.38
C GLN A 105 -4.84 -16.61 -6.38
N TYR A 106 -6.16 -16.67 -6.19
CA TYR A 106 -7.09 -15.82 -6.93
C TYR A 106 -6.96 -14.38 -6.47
N VAL A 107 -6.94 -13.41 -7.40
CA VAL A 107 -6.80 -11.98 -7.10
C VAL A 107 -7.90 -11.18 -7.79
N PHE A 108 -8.22 -10.01 -7.26
CA PHE A 108 -9.08 -9.06 -7.96
C PHE A 108 -8.24 -8.28 -8.97
N LYS A 109 -8.73 -8.15 -10.20
CA LYS A 109 -8.13 -7.33 -11.24
C LYS A 109 -9.11 -6.23 -11.60
N PHE A 110 -8.86 -5.04 -11.09
CA PHE A 110 -9.64 -3.84 -11.39
C PHE A 110 -9.18 -3.29 -12.73
N ILE A 111 -10.12 -2.87 -13.58
CA ILE A 111 -9.87 -2.43 -14.96
C ILE A 111 -10.52 -1.07 -15.14
N ILE A 112 -9.82 -0.14 -15.76
CA ILE A 112 -10.38 1.17 -16.14
C ILE A 112 -10.04 1.45 -17.60
N HIS A 113 -11.03 1.85 -18.38
CA HIS A 113 -10.95 2.01 -19.84
C HIS A 113 -10.73 3.47 -20.21
N ALA A 114 -9.69 3.76 -20.98
CA ALA A 114 -9.44 5.03 -21.65
C ALA A 114 -8.81 4.75 -23.02
N ASN A 115 -9.61 4.18 -23.92
CA ASN A 115 -9.20 3.85 -25.28
C ASN A 115 -10.04 4.62 -26.31
N ALA A 116 -9.85 4.32 -27.60
CA ALA A 116 -10.56 5.03 -28.67
C ALA A 116 -12.08 4.84 -28.60
N GLU A 117 -12.54 3.67 -28.17
CA GLU A 117 -13.95 3.30 -28.17
C GLU A 117 -14.65 3.68 -26.86
N ILE A 118 -13.96 3.50 -25.73
CA ILE A 118 -14.54 3.57 -24.39
C ILE A 118 -13.70 4.48 -23.50
N LEU A 119 -14.39 5.35 -22.77
CA LEU A 119 -13.82 6.17 -21.71
C LEU A 119 -14.73 6.10 -20.48
N ASP A 120 -14.27 5.41 -19.44
CA ASP A 120 -15.00 5.33 -18.16
C ASP A 120 -15.05 6.70 -17.48
N GLY A 121 -16.08 6.96 -16.67
CA GLY A 121 -16.21 8.17 -15.84
C GLY A 121 -15.97 7.96 -14.34
N ASP A 122 -16.48 8.90 -13.52
CA ASP A 122 -16.63 8.76 -12.07
C ASP A 122 -18.10 8.58 -11.72
N ARG A 123 -18.57 7.32 -11.73
CA ARG A 123 -19.94 6.92 -11.34
C ARG A 123 -21.01 7.60 -12.22
N GLY A 124 -20.87 7.50 -13.53
CA GLY A 124 -21.80 8.09 -14.51
C GLY A 124 -21.54 9.55 -14.83
N LYS A 125 -20.36 10.07 -14.45
CA LYS A 125 -19.91 11.43 -14.77
C LYS A 125 -18.63 11.40 -15.56
N LEU A 126 -18.72 11.80 -16.82
CA LEU A 126 -17.58 11.97 -17.71
C LEU A 126 -17.13 13.44 -17.74
N GLU A 127 -16.59 13.91 -16.62
CA GLU A 127 -16.15 15.31 -16.45
C GLU A 127 -14.63 15.41 -16.59
N ASP A 128 -13.87 15.19 -15.52
CA ASP A 128 -12.43 15.46 -15.48
C ASP A 128 -11.60 14.29 -14.93
N ARG A 129 -12.25 13.15 -14.67
CA ARG A 129 -11.67 12.02 -13.94
C ARG A 129 -12.40 10.71 -14.18
N GLN A 130 -11.73 9.67 -13.73
CA GLN A 130 -12.07 8.27 -13.82
C GLN A 130 -12.00 7.62 -12.45
N ARG A 131 -12.97 6.80 -12.09
CA ARG A 131 -12.95 6.04 -10.83
C ARG A 131 -13.42 4.61 -10.99
N ASN A 132 -12.59 3.70 -10.52
CA ASN A 132 -12.94 2.33 -10.25
C ASN A 132 -12.31 1.90 -8.91
N GLU A 133 -13.08 2.02 -7.82
CA GLU A 133 -12.61 1.80 -6.46
C GLU A 133 -13.60 1.00 -5.60
N MET A 134 -13.04 0.19 -4.72
CA MET A 134 -13.73 -0.34 -3.56
C MET A 134 -13.30 0.40 -2.30
N LYS A 135 -14.15 0.38 -1.27
CA LYS A 135 -13.89 1.02 0.02
C LYS A 135 -14.40 0.18 1.18
N THR A 136 -13.90 0.37 2.38
CA THR A 136 -14.50 -0.24 3.57
C THR A 136 -15.90 0.32 3.84
N GLN A 137 -16.79 -0.52 4.36
CA GLN A 137 -18.15 -0.14 4.73
C GLN A 137 -18.16 0.68 6.02
N THR A 138 -19.14 1.59 6.12
CA THR A 138 -19.32 2.50 7.26
C THR A 138 -20.66 2.31 7.96
N THR A 139 -21.24 1.12 7.87
CA THR A 139 -22.36 0.77 8.76
C THR A 139 -21.81 0.32 10.11
N ALA A 140 -22.63 0.38 11.16
CA ALA A 140 -22.22 0.05 12.52
C ALA A 140 -21.49 -1.30 12.65
N ALA A 141 -21.90 -2.32 11.87
CA ALA A 141 -21.27 -3.65 11.87
C ALA A 141 -19.85 -3.69 11.29
N TRP A 142 -19.45 -2.67 10.52
CA TRP A 142 -18.20 -2.64 9.76
C TRP A 142 -17.26 -1.51 10.15
N TYR A 143 -17.60 -0.68 11.13
CA TYR A 143 -16.71 0.42 11.54
C TYR A 143 -15.33 -0.06 12.00
N LYS A 144 -15.24 -1.28 12.54
CA LYS A 144 -13.98 -1.99 12.86
C LYS A 144 -13.02 -2.24 11.68
N LEU A 145 -13.42 -1.86 10.46
CA LEU A 145 -12.59 -1.92 9.26
C LEU A 145 -12.09 -0.53 8.82
N ASN A 146 -12.42 0.51 9.58
CA ASN A 146 -12.07 1.91 9.32
C ASN A 146 -11.22 2.44 10.46
N GLY A 147 -10.45 3.49 10.21
CA GLY A 147 -9.73 4.21 11.24
C GLY A 147 -10.64 5.10 12.07
N ASN A 148 -10.63 4.96 13.39
CA ASN A 148 -11.43 5.71 14.34
C ASN A 148 -10.54 6.58 15.23
N TRP A 149 -11.10 7.63 15.84
CA TRP A 149 -10.31 8.58 16.63
C TRP A 149 -9.57 7.89 17.79
N ASP A 150 -8.29 8.23 17.94
CA ASP A 150 -7.32 7.76 18.94
C ASP A 150 -7.04 6.24 18.93
N GLU A 151 -7.46 5.54 17.89
CA GLU A 151 -7.11 4.14 17.72
C GLU A 151 -5.86 3.97 16.86
N TRP A 152 -5.26 2.79 16.97
CA TRP A 152 -4.20 2.33 16.09
C TRP A 152 -4.74 1.32 15.09
N GLN A 153 -4.34 1.44 13.82
CA GLN A 153 -4.72 0.51 12.78
C GLN A 153 -3.52 0.06 11.97
N ARG A 154 -3.47 -1.23 11.64
CA ARG A 154 -2.57 -1.76 10.62
C ARG A 154 -3.33 -2.29 9.43
N LEU A 155 -2.79 -2.02 8.25
CA LEU A 155 -3.29 -2.57 7.00
C LEU A 155 -2.20 -3.39 6.35
N GLU A 156 -2.56 -4.60 5.92
CA GLU A 156 -1.76 -5.39 5.00
C GLU A 156 -2.57 -5.62 3.73
N TRP A 157 -1.92 -5.46 2.59
CA TRP A 157 -2.50 -5.78 1.29
C TRP A 157 -1.39 -5.84 0.24
N LYS A 158 -1.71 -6.39 -0.92
CA LYS A 158 -0.79 -6.49 -2.05
C LYS A 158 -1.37 -5.81 -3.26
N PHE A 159 -0.49 -5.25 -4.08
CA PHE A 159 -0.86 -4.79 -5.42
C PHE A 159 0.16 -5.18 -6.47
N ARG A 160 -0.30 -5.19 -7.72
CA ARG A 160 0.52 -5.30 -8.91
C ARG A 160 -0.07 -4.44 -10.01
N ILE A 161 0.80 -3.66 -10.67
CA ILE A 161 0.47 -2.84 -11.85
C ILE A 161 1.19 -3.42 -13.07
N PRO A 162 0.60 -3.33 -14.26
CA PRO A 162 1.21 -3.85 -15.48
C PRO A 162 2.47 -3.08 -15.88
N LYS A 163 3.30 -3.71 -16.70
CA LYS A 163 4.35 -3.01 -17.44
C LYS A 163 3.80 -1.81 -18.20
N ASP A 164 4.56 -0.73 -18.17
CA ASP A 164 4.21 0.52 -18.85
C ASP A 164 2.88 1.14 -18.40
N PHE A 165 2.51 0.93 -17.13
CA PHE A 165 1.41 1.65 -16.50
C PHE A 165 1.58 3.16 -16.74
N ARG A 166 0.50 3.80 -17.20
CA ARG A 166 0.45 5.21 -17.56
C ARG A 166 -0.35 5.99 -16.52
N PRO A 167 0.32 6.54 -15.50
CA PRO A 167 -0.34 7.42 -14.54
C PRO A 167 -0.74 8.73 -15.22
N SER A 168 -1.76 9.37 -14.66
CA SER A 168 -2.14 10.74 -15.04
C SER A 168 -1.15 11.78 -14.53
N THR A 169 -1.07 12.91 -15.22
CA THR A 169 -0.20 14.04 -14.91
C THR A 169 -0.66 14.82 -13.66
N ASN A 170 -1.97 14.84 -13.39
CA ASN A 170 -2.55 15.54 -12.24
C ASN A 170 -2.58 14.64 -10.99
N PHE A 171 -3.46 13.64 -10.97
CA PHE A 171 -3.51 12.63 -9.91
C PHE A 171 -3.90 11.25 -10.47
N CYS A 172 -3.37 10.20 -9.87
CA CYS A 172 -3.71 8.80 -10.14
C CYS A 172 -3.46 7.98 -8.88
N HIS A 173 -4.48 7.85 -8.03
CA HIS A 173 -4.39 7.15 -6.76
C HIS A 173 -4.71 5.66 -6.95
N ILE A 174 -3.94 4.79 -6.30
CA ILE A 174 -4.21 3.34 -6.21
C ILE A 174 -4.74 2.91 -4.83
N HIS A 175 -4.52 3.76 -3.83
CA HIS A 175 -5.00 3.58 -2.46
C HIS A 175 -5.20 4.94 -1.80
N GLN A 176 -6.21 5.04 -0.93
CA GLN A 176 -6.51 6.23 -0.16
C GLN A 176 -6.95 5.87 1.26
N LEU A 177 -6.49 6.65 2.24
CA LEU A 177 -7.14 6.79 3.54
C LEU A 177 -8.01 8.06 3.48
N LYS A 178 -9.32 7.93 3.61
CA LYS A 178 -10.23 9.04 3.38
C LYS A 178 -11.39 9.06 4.36
N ALA A 179 -11.57 10.20 5.03
CA ALA A 179 -12.73 10.42 5.89
C ALA A 179 -14.05 10.18 5.14
N GLN A 180 -15.01 9.55 5.82
CA GLN A 180 -16.37 9.42 5.31
C GLN A 180 -17.16 10.71 5.59
N GLU A 181 -17.10 11.22 6.82
CA GLU A 181 -17.80 12.41 7.29
C GLU A 181 -16.85 13.61 7.46
N GLY A 182 -17.38 14.75 7.91
CA GLY A 182 -16.61 15.94 8.22
C GLY A 182 -15.93 16.56 7.01
N ASN A 183 -14.72 17.09 7.19
CA ASN A 183 -13.89 17.61 6.10
C ASN A 183 -13.33 16.46 5.22
N ASN A 184 -14.21 15.87 4.41
CA ASN A 184 -13.95 14.68 3.59
C ASN A 184 -13.55 15.00 2.13
N GLY A 185 -13.24 16.26 1.80
CA GLY A 185 -12.89 16.66 0.44
C GLY A 185 -11.67 15.90 -0.08
N SER A 186 -10.54 16.04 0.63
CA SER A 186 -9.26 15.42 0.28
C SER A 186 -8.95 14.17 1.12
N PRO A 187 -8.33 13.11 0.55
CA PRO A 187 -7.81 11.99 1.32
C PRO A 187 -6.71 12.46 2.30
N LEU A 188 -6.55 11.75 3.41
CA LEU A 188 -5.45 11.96 4.38
C LEU A 188 -4.14 11.43 3.82
N ILE A 189 -4.14 10.19 3.35
CA ILE A 189 -2.99 9.52 2.74
C ILE A 189 -3.40 9.00 1.36
N THR A 190 -2.50 9.10 0.38
CA THR A 190 -2.63 8.41 -0.91
C THR A 190 -1.34 7.71 -1.29
N ILE A 191 -1.45 6.57 -1.97
CA ILE A 191 -0.37 5.99 -2.76
C ILE A 191 -0.70 6.25 -4.22
N THR A 192 0.23 6.91 -4.92
CA THR A 192 -0.07 7.61 -6.17
C THR A 192 1.03 7.35 -7.21
N PRO A 193 0.78 6.49 -8.20
CA PRO A 193 1.47 6.58 -9.48
C PRO A 193 1.38 7.99 -10.08
N ARG A 194 2.49 8.54 -10.56
CA ARG A 194 2.56 9.87 -11.17
C ARG A 194 3.56 9.93 -12.31
N CYS A 195 3.34 10.84 -13.24
CA CYS A 195 4.32 11.24 -14.24
C CYS A 195 4.39 12.77 -14.36
N ASN A 196 5.44 13.28 -15.02
CA ASN A 196 5.52 14.66 -15.46
C ASN A 196 4.53 14.91 -16.61
N SER A 197 4.25 16.17 -16.93
CA SER A 197 3.29 16.55 -17.98
C SER A 197 3.58 15.98 -19.37
N ASN A 198 4.86 15.64 -19.65
CA ASN A 198 5.30 15.00 -20.89
C ASN A 198 5.34 13.45 -20.80
N GLY A 199 4.79 12.86 -19.73
CA GLY A 199 4.79 11.42 -19.48
C GLY A 199 6.11 10.84 -18.94
N SER A 200 7.16 11.65 -18.76
CA SER A 200 8.44 11.21 -18.18
C SER A 200 8.37 11.11 -16.65
N ASN A 201 9.45 10.60 -16.02
CA ASN A 201 9.54 10.47 -14.55
C ASN A 201 8.32 9.76 -13.95
N ARG A 202 8.00 8.58 -14.50
CA ARG A 202 6.98 7.69 -13.94
C ARG A 202 7.47 7.21 -12.58
N ARG A 203 6.70 7.48 -11.54
CA ARG A 203 7.09 7.23 -10.15
C ARG A 203 5.90 6.91 -9.26
N ILE A 204 6.16 6.33 -8.10
CA ILE A 204 5.22 6.26 -6.98
C ILE A 204 5.51 7.42 -6.01
N GLN A 205 4.43 8.06 -5.55
CA GLN A 205 4.43 9.03 -4.44
C GLN A 205 3.55 8.51 -3.30
N VAL A 206 3.90 8.88 -2.06
CA VAL A 206 2.98 8.84 -0.92
C VAL A 206 2.75 10.27 -0.46
N ILE A 207 1.48 10.70 -0.47
CA ILE A 207 1.10 12.08 -0.20
C ILE A 207 0.21 12.11 1.02
N HIS A 208 0.58 12.96 1.98
CA HIS A 208 -0.19 13.32 3.16
C HIS A 208 -0.85 14.70 2.99
N THR A 209 -2.12 14.80 3.31
CA THR A 209 -2.88 16.06 3.34
C THR A 209 -3.62 16.17 4.67
N GLY A 210 -3.03 16.84 5.65
CA GLY A 210 -3.64 17.09 6.96
C GLY A 210 -4.74 18.14 6.91
N ASP A 211 -5.59 18.18 7.93
CA ASP A 211 -6.59 19.24 8.15
C ASP A 211 -5.96 20.43 8.91
N LYS A 212 -5.08 20.13 9.87
CA LYS A 212 -4.27 21.09 10.61
C LYS A 212 -3.00 21.42 9.83
N SER A 213 -2.83 22.72 9.51
CA SER A 213 -1.63 23.18 8.80
C SER A 213 -0.32 22.89 9.54
N ALA A 214 -0.33 22.85 10.88
CA ALA A 214 0.88 22.64 11.69
C ALA A 214 1.44 21.21 11.55
N THR A 215 0.57 20.22 11.39
CA THR A 215 0.92 18.80 11.29
C THR A 215 0.70 18.21 9.89
N ASN A 216 0.36 19.07 8.91
CA ASN A 216 0.37 18.72 7.49
C ASN A 216 1.80 18.50 6.97
N LYS A 217 2.01 17.47 6.12
CA LYS A 217 3.35 17.06 5.65
C LYS A 217 3.51 17.07 4.12
N GLY A 218 2.44 17.18 3.35
CA GLY A 218 2.52 17.19 1.88
C GLY A 218 3.03 15.88 1.30
N THR A 219 3.89 15.93 0.28
CA THR A 219 4.48 14.70 -0.30
C THR A 219 5.55 14.16 0.66
N ILE A 220 5.26 13.03 1.31
CA ILE A 220 6.14 12.43 2.34
C ILE A 220 7.09 11.39 1.75
N ILE A 221 6.76 10.82 0.59
CA ILE A 221 7.63 9.94 -0.19
C ILE A 221 7.45 10.30 -1.66
N ASP A 222 8.56 10.49 -2.38
CA ASP A 222 8.57 10.87 -3.80
C ASP A 222 9.66 10.13 -4.57
N ASN A 223 9.59 10.16 -5.90
CA ASN A 223 10.61 9.69 -6.83
C ASN A 223 11.01 8.22 -6.65
N LEU A 224 10.10 7.37 -6.18
CA LEU A 224 10.26 5.93 -6.27
C LEU A 224 10.04 5.51 -7.73
N PRO A 225 11.04 5.00 -8.47
CA PRO A 225 10.89 4.70 -9.89
C PRO A 225 9.76 3.70 -10.14
N LEU A 226 8.81 4.01 -11.02
CA LEU A 226 7.67 3.12 -11.28
C LEU A 226 8.12 1.74 -11.79
N SER A 227 9.26 1.69 -12.47
CA SER A 227 9.88 0.45 -12.95
C SER A 227 10.23 -0.55 -11.85
N ASP A 228 10.36 -0.13 -10.58
CA ASP A 228 10.55 -1.05 -9.45
C ASP A 228 9.24 -1.77 -9.06
N PHE A 229 8.08 -1.29 -9.54
CA PHE A 229 6.73 -1.75 -9.20
C PHE A 229 5.98 -2.42 -10.39
N GLU A 230 6.38 -2.11 -11.63
CA GLU A 230 5.77 -2.63 -12.86
C GLU A 230 5.98 -4.15 -12.99
N ASP A 231 4.90 -4.89 -13.24
CA ASP A 231 4.85 -6.36 -13.30
C ASP A 231 5.30 -7.10 -12.03
N GLU A 232 5.44 -6.39 -10.91
CA GLU A 232 5.88 -6.93 -9.64
C GLU A 232 4.75 -6.92 -8.61
N TRP A 233 4.65 -7.98 -7.82
CA TRP A 233 3.79 -7.97 -6.64
C TRP A 233 4.47 -7.23 -5.50
N ILE A 234 3.78 -6.26 -4.93
CA ILE A 234 4.25 -5.42 -3.85
C ILE A 234 3.37 -5.65 -2.62
N GLN A 235 3.97 -6.14 -1.54
CA GLN A 235 3.34 -6.16 -0.22
C GLN A 235 3.42 -4.76 0.38
N VAL A 236 2.28 -4.23 0.80
CA VAL A 236 2.15 -2.96 1.53
C VAL A 236 1.77 -3.28 2.97
N GLU A 237 2.49 -2.70 3.91
CA GLU A 237 2.20 -2.73 5.34
C GLU A 237 2.14 -1.27 5.81
N THR A 238 1.04 -0.83 6.38
CA THR A 238 0.93 0.51 7.01
C THR A 238 0.48 0.40 8.45
N GLU A 239 0.95 1.33 9.29
CA GLU A 239 0.45 1.52 10.66
C GLU A 239 0.08 2.99 10.86
N MET A 240 -1.09 3.23 11.44
CA MET A 240 -1.62 4.57 11.71
C MET A 240 -1.99 4.69 13.18
N HIS A 241 -1.75 5.86 13.77
CA HIS A 241 -2.45 6.33 14.96
C HIS A 241 -3.30 7.54 14.58
N TYR A 242 -4.61 7.42 14.73
CA TYR A 242 -5.58 8.36 14.19
C TYR A 242 -5.88 9.51 15.16
N THR A 243 -4.98 10.49 15.21
CA THR A 243 -5.18 11.76 15.93
C THR A 243 -4.59 12.93 15.12
N HIS A 244 -4.79 14.17 15.58
CA HIS A 244 -4.18 15.35 14.97
C HIS A 244 -2.66 15.43 15.11
N ASN A 245 -2.10 14.76 16.12
CA ASN A 245 -0.66 14.61 16.35
C ASN A 245 -0.30 13.12 16.29
N GLY A 246 -0.82 12.44 15.27
CA GLY A 246 -0.75 11.00 15.13
C GLY A 246 0.59 10.49 14.59
N SER A 247 0.54 9.27 14.09
CA SER A 247 1.66 8.62 13.43
C SER A 247 1.22 7.89 12.17
N PHE A 248 2.13 7.77 11.21
CA PHE A 248 1.98 6.99 10.00
C PHE A 248 3.30 6.28 9.70
N SER A 249 3.26 4.97 9.53
CA SER A 249 4.37 4.21 8.97
C SER A 249 3.93 3.43 7.74
N ILE A 250 4.88 3.22 6.84
CA ILE A 250 4.66 2.45 5.63
C ILE A 250 5.91 1.66 5.26
N LYS A 251 5.68 0.41 4.88
CA LYS A 251 6.67 -0.47 4.29
C LYS A 251 6.11 -1.06 3.01
N MET A 252 6.93 -1.04 1.96
CA MET A 252 6.62 -1.66 0.67
C MET A 252 7.73 -2.64 0.32
N THR A 253 7.38 -3.91 0.16
CA THR A 253 8.34 -4.98 -0.14
C THR A 253 7.96 -5.63 -1.46
N ARG A 254 8.90 -5.68 -2.40
CA ARG A 254 8.74 -6.43 -3.65
C ARG A 254 8.88 -7.92 -3.35
N ILE A 255 7.90 -8.72 -3.78
CA ILE A 255 7.81 -10.13 -3.38
C ILE A 255 8.82 -11.00 -4.12
N SER A 256 9.13 -10.69 -5.40
CA SER A 256 9.98 -11.53 -6.24
C SER A 256 11.42 -11.68 -5.73
N ASP A 257 11.96 -10.65 -5.08
CA ASP A 257 13.35 -10.62 -4.60
C ASP A 257 13.50 -10.16 -3.14
N GLY A 258 12.38 -9.86 -2.45
CA GLY A 258 12.39 -9.36 -1.08
C GLY A 258 12.91 -7.93 -0.93
N LYS A 259 13.11 -7.18 -2.03
CA LYS A 259 13.63 -5.81 -1.98
C LYS A 259 12.65 -4.90 -1.22
N ILE A 260 13.13 -4.27 -0.17
CA ILE A 260 12.42 -3.20 0.53
C ILE A 260 12.51 -1.94 -0.32
N LEU A 261 11.40 -1.57 -0.96
CA LEU A 261 11.28 -0.35 -1.77
C LEU A 261 11.06 0.88 -0.87
N VAL A 262 10.34 0.68 0.24
CA VAL A 262 10.03 1.71 1.23
C VAL A 262 10.06 1.09 2.63
N ASN A 263 10.64 1.82 3.59
CA ASN A 263 10.47 1.58 5.02
C ASN A 263 10.64 2.92 5.75
N LYS A 264 9.53 3.58 6.08
CA LYS A 264 9.51 4.95 6.62
C LYS A 264 8.43 5.10 7.69
N SER A 265 8.72 5.92 8.69
CA SER A 265 7.78 6.30 9.75
C SER A 265 7.79 7.81 9.94
N PHE A 266 6.62 8.36 10.26
CA PHE A 266 6.35 9.78 10.44
C PHE A 266 5.55 9.95 11.72
N SER A 267 6.03 10.80 12.62
CA SER A 267 5.31 11.23 13.82
C SER A 267 4.82 12.67 13.66
N ASP A 268 3.93 13.08 14.56
CA ASP A 268 3.35 14.44 14.56
C ASP A 268 2.73 14.79 13.21
N ILE A 269 1.97 13.83 12.67
CA ILE A 269 1.31 13.89 11.37
C ILE A 269 -0.20 13.85 11.59
N ASP A 270 -0.93 14.75 10.93
CA ASP A 270 -2.39 14.85 11.10
C ASP A 270 -3.12 13.70 10.42
N MET A 271 -3.50 12.70 11.19
CA MET A 271 -4.20 11.53 10.68
C MET A 271 -5.72 11.65 10.85
N TRP A 272 -6.25 12.86 11.10
CA TRP A 272 -7.69 13.04 11.28
C TRP A 272 -8.28 14.19 10.46
N ARG A 273 -9.61 14.19 10.33
CA ARG A 273 -10.38 15.25 9.70
C ARG A 273 -11.39 15.77 10.71
N LYS A 274 -11.45 17.09 10.88
CA LYS A 274 -12.47 17.72 11.71
C LYS A 274 -13.88 17.23 11.31
N GLY A 275 -14.65 16.79 12.30
CA GLY A 275 -16.01 16.32 12.13
C GLY A 275 -16.14 14.92 11.52
N ALA A 276 -15.05 14.18 11.34
CA ALA A 276 -15.10 12.79 10.89
C ALA A 276 -15.48 11.86 12.04
N ILE A 277 -16.17 10.77 11.71
CA ILE A 277 -16.37 9.62 12.60
C ILE A 277 -15.36 8.53 12.28
N SER A 278 -15.08 8.33 10.99
CA SER A 278 -14.17 7.29 10.53
C SER A 278 -13.37 7.68 9.29
N ILE A 279 -12.18 7.09 9.16
CA ILE A 279 -11.29 7.15 8.01
C ILE A 279 -11.37 5.82 7.26
N ARG A 280 -11.93 5.84 6.06
CA ARG A 280 -12.09 4.63 5.23
C ARG A 280 -10.82 4.27 4.49
N ASN A 281 -10.66 2.98 4.27
CA ASN A 281 -9.67 2.40 3.40
C ASN A 281 -10.27 2.26 2.00
N LYS A 282 -9.65 2.87 0.99
CA LYS A 282 -10.08 2.77 -0.41
C LYS A 282 -8.96 2.17 -1.27
N TYR A 283 -9.34 1.32 -2.22
CA TYR A 283 -8.42 0.61 -3.11
C TYR A 283 -9.01 0.58 -4.51
N GLY A 284 -8.19 0.77 -5.54
CA GLY A 284 -8.64 0.82 -6.93
C GLY A 284 -7.98 1.96 -7.68
N ILE A 285 -8.43 2.25 -8.91
CA ILE A 285 -7.85 3.31 -9.73
C ILE A 285 -8.74 4.55 -9.65
N TYR A 286 -8.18 5.65 -9.17
CA TYR A 286 -8.83 6.96 -9.20
C TYR A 286 -7.91 8.00 -9.82
N ARG A 287 -8.16 8.39 -11.06
CA ARG A 287 -7.24 9.23 -11.84
C ARG A 287 -7.92 10.36 -12.59
N SER A 288 -7.22 11.47 -12.75
CA SER A 288 -7.67 12.60 -13.56
C SER A 288 -7.44 12.36 -15.05
N PHE A 289 -8.26 12.97 -15.89
CA PHE A 289 -8.00 13.10 -17.32
C PHE A 289 -6.96 14.17 -17.67
N GLY A 290 -6.57 15.01 -16.71
CA GLY A 290 -5.71 16.17 -16.93
C GLY A 290 -6.45 17.44 -17.35
N ARG A 291 -7.71 17.32 -17.76
CA ARG A 291 -8.63 18.38 -18.20
C ARG A 291 -10.08 17.92 -18.12
N ASN A 292 -11.02 18.84 -18.25
CA ASN A 292 -12.42 18.50 -18.47
C ASN A 292 -12.61 17.93 -19.89
N MET A 293 -13.52 16.97 -20.02
CA MET A 293 -14.02 16.46 -21.29
C MET A 293 -15.14 17.37 -21.81
N ASP A 294 -15.16 17.59 -23.11
CA ASP A 294 -16.17 18.42 -23.78
C ASP A 294 -17.41 17.61 -24.22
N GLY A 295 -17.33 16.28 -24.16
CA GLY A 295 -18.42 15.36 -24.53
C GLY A 295 -18.01 13.89 -24.47
N VAL A 296 -18.94 12.99 -24.82
CA VAL A 296 -18.75 11.52 -24.76
C VAL A 296 -17.72 10.98 -25.75
N ASP A 297 -17.53 11.67 -26.88
CA ASP A 297 -16.54 11.30 -27.90
C ASP A 297 -15.15 11.89 -27.63
N ASP A 298 -15.04 12.75 -26.63
CA ASP A 298 -13.78 13.40 -26.28
C ASP A 298 -12.84 12.43 -25.54
N ARG A 299 -11.52 12.62 -25.72
CA ARG A 299 -10.49 11.74 -25.15
C ARG A 299 -9.36 12.52 -24.50
N PRO A 300 -8.84 12.03 -23.36
CA PRO A 300 -7.65 12.59 -22.73
C PRO A 300 -6.46 12.67 -23.70
N THR A 301 -5.76 13.80 -23.72
CA THR A 301 -4.65 14.07 -24.65
C THR A 301 -3.27 13.86 -24.01
N ASN A 302 -3.23 13.44 -22.74
CA ASN A 302 -2.01 13.16 -21.99
C ASN A 302 -1.52 11.70 -22.14
N GLY A 303 -2.16 10.93 -23.01
CA GLY A 303 -1.74 9.57 -23.36
C GLY A 303 -2.07 8.51 -22.32
N ILE A 304 -2.94 8.80 -21.34
CA ILE A 304 -3.50 7.72 -20.51
C ILE A 304 -4.24 6.72 -21.39
N LYS A 305 -4.19 5.45 -20.97
CA LYS A 305 -4.74 4.30 -21.69
C LYS A 305 -5.55 3.43 -20.73
N ASP A 306 -6.12 2.35 -21.24
CA ASP A 306 -6.65 1.28 -20.40
C ASP A 306 -5.58 0.83 -19.41
N GLU A 307 -5.97 0.71 -18.15
CA GLU A 307 -5.07 0.28 -17.09
C GLU A 307 -5.74 -0.74 -16.18
N THR A 308 -4.90 -1.55 -15.55
CA THR A 308 -5.35 -2.55 -14.59
C THR A 308 -4.58 -2.44 -13.28
N LEU A 309 -5.25 -2.75 -12.18
CA LEU A 309 -4.66 -2.86 -10.86
C LEU A 309 -5.08 -4.21 -10.27
N GLN A 310 -4.12 -5.09 -10.03
CA GLN A 310 -4.36 -6.33 -9.33
C GLN A 310 -4.20 -6.11 -7.83
N LEU A 311 -5.10 -6.68 -7.02
CA LEU A 311 -5.15 -6.50 -5.58
C LEU A 311 -5.40 -7.83 -4.86
N ALA A 312 -4.74 -8.04 -3.71
CA ALA A 312 -4.85 -9.25 -2.90
C ALA A 312 -4.57 -9.03 -1.41
N ASP A 313 -4.92 -10.01 -0.59
CA ASP A 313 -4.58 -10.17 0.83
C ASP A 313 -4.92 -8.99 1.73
N PHE A 314 -6.15 -8.47 1.65
CA PHE A 314 -6.57 -7.40 2.54
C PHE A 314 -6.68 -7.93 3.97
N LYS A 315 -5.96 -7.31 4.90
CA LYS A 315 -6.09 -7.56 6.33
C LYS A 315 -6.08 -6.24 7.08
N ILE A 316 -6.95 -6.14 8.06
CA ILE A 316 -7.10 -4.95 8.90
C ILE A 316 -6.98 -5.39 10.35
N TYR A 317 -6.08 -4.75 11.07
CA TYR A 317 -5.87 -4.96 12.49
C TYR A 317 -6.08 -3.67 13.24
N GLU A 318 -6.54 -3.77 14.48
CA GLU A 318 -6.73 -2.64 15.37
C GLU A 318 -6.04 -2.87 16.72
N LYS A 319 -5.65 -1.77 17.34
CA LYS A 319 -5.19 -1.72 18.73
C LYS A 319 -5.78 -0.48 19.38
N ASN A 320 -6.16 -0.60 20.65
CA ASN A 320 -6.88 0.44 21.39
C ASN A 320 -8.19 0.86 20.68
N THR A 321 -8.97 -0.12 20.22
CA THR A 321 -10.25 0.11 19.52
C THR A 321 -11.12 1.08 20.31
N ASN A 322 -11.62 2.11 19.63
CA ASN A 322 -12.54 3.06 20.23
C ASN A 322 -13.95 2.43 20.30
N PRO A 323 -14.51 2.17 21.51
CA PRO A 323 -15.83 1.54 21.64
C PRO A 323 -16.99 2.50 21.33
N ASN A 324 -16.74 3.81 21.33
CA ASN A 324 -17.75 4.86 21.21
C ASN A 324 -17.44 5.75 20.01
N LEU A 325 -17.90 5.31 18.83
CA LEU A 325 -17.68 6.04 17.59
C LEU A 325 -18.55 7.29 17.54
N GLU A 326 -17.90 8.44 17.63
CA GLU A 326 -18.52 9.75 17.54
C GLU A 326 -17.69 10.67 16.65
N SER A 327 -18.34 11.74 16.18
CA SER A 327 -17.63 12.81 15.49
C SER A 327 -16.63 13.44 16.47
N HIS A 328 -15.40 13.68 16.03
CA HIS A 328 -14.39 14.40 16.81
C HIS A 328 -14.18 15.83 16.25
N ASP A 329 -13.75 16.76 17.14
CA ASP A 329 -13.49 18.21 16.94
C ASP A 329 -14.65 19.20 16.94
#